data_AF-A0A4Z0QLQ2-F1
#
_entry.id   AF-A0A4Z0QLQ2-F1
#
_cell.length_a   1.000
_cell.length_b   1.000
_cell.length_c   1.000
_cell.angle_alpha   90.00
_cell.angle_beta   90.00
_cell.angle_gamma   90.00
#
_symmetry.space_group_name_H-M   'P 1'
#
loop_
_entity.id
_entity.type
_entity.pdbx_description
1 polymer ?
#
loop_
_entity_poly.entity_id
_entity_poly.type
_entity_poly.pdbx_seq_one_letter_code
_entity_poly.pdbx_strand_id
1 'polypeptide(L)' 'MPTISKKVLRMTFNNALGNAVSFTLPEPKVDLTTVQIEAVMDQMIAKNIFLTSGGALIAEGFEAGFYRKDG' A
#
# COMPACT_ATOMS: atom_id res chain seq x y z
N MET A 1 15.42 -7.04 -17.36
CA MET A 1 14.65 -5.79 -17.30
C MET A 1 13.41 -6.06 -16.45
N PRO A 2 13.07 -5.22 -15.45
CA PRO A 2 11.87 -5.45 -14.65
C PRO A 2 10.62 -5.23 -15.52
N THR A 3 9.79 -6.26 -15.64
CA THR A 3 8.50 -6.17 -16.33
C THR A 3 7.48 -5.53 -15.36
N ILE A 4 6.85 -4.44 -15.79
CA ILE A 4 5.79 -3.74 -15.04
C ILE A 4 4.41 -4.20 -15.51
N SER A 5 3.43 -4.20 -14.61
CA SER A 5 2.05 -4.57 -14.94
C SER A 5 1.21 -3.36 -15.36
N LYS A 6 0.10 -3.55 -16.09
CA LYS A 6 -0.88 -2.48 -16.38
C LYS A 6 -1.85 -2.20 -15.21
N LYS A 7 -1.61 -2.82 -14.04
CA LYS A 7 -2.51 -2.74 -12.89
C LYS A 7 -2.11 -1.57 -11.99
N VAL A 8 -2.96 -1.22 -11.03
CA VAL A 8 -2.62 -0.29 -9.94
C VAL A 8 -2.68 -1.08 -8.64
N LEU A 9 -1.59 -1.11 -7.88
CA LEU A 9 -1.63 -1.65 -6.53
C LEU A 9 -2.11 -0.55 -5.59
N ARG A 10 -3.16 -0.84 -4.80
CA ARG A 10 -3.58 0.03 -3.70
C ARG A 10 -3.27 -0.68 -2.39
N MET A 11 -2.65 0.06 -1.48
CA MET A 11 -2.35 -0.38 -0.11
C MET A 11 -3.07 0.57 0.84
N THR A 12 -3.87 0.02 1.75
CA THR A 12 -4.60 0.82 2.73
C THR A 12 -3.99 0.61 4.11
N PHE A 13 -3.97 1.66 4.93
CA PHE A 13 -3.42 1.67 6.27
C PHE A 13 -4.41 2.35 7.21
N ASN A 14 -4.39 2.01 8.50
CA ASN A 14 -5.03 2.81 9.53
C ASN A 14 -4.00 3.76 10.15
N ASN A 15 -4.39 5.02 10.32
CA ASN A 15 -3.58 5.99 11.06
C ASN A 15 -3.94 6.02 12.55
N ALA A 16 -3.17 6.78 13.34
CA ALA A 16 -3.33 6.87 14.79
C ALA A 16 -4.74 7.33 15.24
N LEU A 17 -5.49 8.05 14.41
CA LEU A 17 -6.88 8.43 14.66
C LEU A 17 -7.91 7.38 14.19
N GLY A 18 -7.45 6.23 13.68
CA GLY A 18 -8.31 5.15 13.18
C GLY A 18 -8.81 5.34 11.75
N ASN A 19 -8.41 6.42 11.06
CA ASN A 19 -8.84 6.67 9.69
C ASN A 19 -8.06 5.79 8.70
N ALA A 20 -8.76 5.34 7.65
CA ALA A 20 -8.15 4.62 6.54
C ALA A 20 -7.45 5.60 5.59
N VAL A 21 -6.20 5.30 5.23
CA VAL A 21 -5.38 6.06 4.29
C VAL A 21 -4.88 5.11 3.22
N SER A 22 -5.10 5.44 1.94
CA SER A 22 -4.69 4.59 0.83
C SER A 22 -3.54 5.20 0.03
N PHE A 23 -2.53 4.39 -0.25
CA PHE A 23 -1.45 4.68 -1.18
C PHE A 23 -1.67 3.88 -2.47
N THR A 24 -1.47 4.52 -3.61
CA THR A 24 -1.58 3.88 -4.93
C THR A 24 -0.22 3.85 -5.60
N LEU A 25 0.16 2.67 -6.05
CA LEU A 25 1.35 2.42 -6.86
C LEU A 25 0.90 2.04 -8.27
N PRO A 26 0.98 2.98 -9.24
CA PRO A 26 0.72 2.64 -10.63
C PRO A 26 1.82 1.74 -11.17
N GLU A 27 1.44 0.83 -12.07
CA GLU A 27 2.35 -0.05 -12.80
C GLU A 27 3.33 -0.84 -11.91
N PRO A 28 2.82 -1.54 -10.87
CA PRO A 28 3.66 -2.32 -9.97
C PRO A 28 4.34 -3.45 -10.74
N LYS A 29 5.51 -3.88 -10.24
CA LYS A 29 6.28 -5.00 -10.78
C LYS A 29 5.38 -6.24 -10.93
N VAL A 30 5.49 -6.92 -12.07
CA VAL A 30 4.55 -8.00 -12.46
C VAL A 30 4.56 -9.20 -11.51
N ASP A 31 5.71 -9.50 -10.89
CA ASP A 31 5.89 -10.66 -10.01
C ASP A 31 5.75 -10.32 -8.52
N LEU A 32 5.08 -9.22 -8.17
CA LEU A 32 4.80 -8.88 -6.78
C LEU A 32 3.79 -9.86 -6.18
N THR A 33 4.22 -10.54 -5.12
CA THR A 33 3.38 -11.44 -4.33
C THR A 33 2.77 -10.69 -3.14
N THR A 34 1.62 -11.14 -2.64
CA THR A 34 0.98 -10.58 -1.43
C THR A 34 1.93 -10.45 -0.25
N VAL A 35 2.71 -11.50 0.05
CA VAL A 35 3.69 -11.50 1.16
C VAL A 35 4.74 -10.39 1.03
N GLN A 36 5.18 -10.07 -0.19
CA GLN A 36 6.13 -8.98 -0.43
C GLN A 36 5.48 -7.62 -0.23
N ILE A 37 4.20 -7.49 -0.56
CA ILE A 37 3.43 -6.26 -0.36
C ILE A 37 3.24 -6.02 1.14
N GLU A 38 2.76 -7.03 1.88
CA GLU A 38 2.59 -7.00 3.34
C GLU A 38 3.91 -6.67 4.05
N ALA A 39 5.02 -7.31 3.67
CA ALA A 39 6.33 -7.02 4.25
C ALA A 39 6.78 -5.56 4.04
N VAL A 40 6.44 -4.95 2.91
CA VAL A 40 6.71 -3.53 2.66
C VAL A 40 5.77 -2.65 3.48
N MET A 41 4.49 -3.01 3.59
CA MET A 41 3.52 -2.30 4.42
C MET A 41 3.96 -2.28 5.89
N ASP A 42 4.41 -3.42 6.42
CA ASP A 42 5.01 -3.53 7.75
C ASP A 42 6.25 -2.64 7.91
N GLN A 43 7.15 -2.64 6.93
CA GLN A 43 8.33 -1.77 6.95
C GLN A 43 7.96 -0.28 6.97
N MET A 44 6.90 0.13 6.26
CA MET A 44 6.43 1.51 6.26
C MET A 44 5.89 1.93 7.63
N ILE A 45 5.14 1.04 8.30
CA ILE A 45 4.63 1.26 9.66
C ILE A 45 5.79 1.29 10.66
N ALA A 46 6.67 0.30 10.63
CA ALA A 46 7.80 0.18 11.55
C ALA A 46 8.78 1.36 11.44
N LYS A 47 9.00 1.87 10.23
CA LYS A 47 9.81 3.08 10.02
C LYS A 47 9.13 4.34 10.57
N ASN A 48 7.80 4.36 10.65
CA ASN A 48 7.02 5.47 11.19
C ASN A 48 7.39 6.84 10.59
N ILE A 49 7.73 6.86 9.30
CA ILE A 49 8.18 8.06 8.57
C ILE A 49 7.05 8.73 7.77
N PHE A 50 5.89 8.07 7.66
CA PHE A 50 4.73 8.59 6.95
C PHE A 50 3.73 9.20 7.93
N LEU A 51 3.65 10.53 7.91
CA LEU A 51 2.67 11.30 8.68
C LEU A 51 1.49 11.66 7.80
N THR A 52 0.29 11.36 8.28
CA THR A 52 -0.98 11.70 7.63
C THR A 52 -1.71 12.77 8.46
N SER A 53 -2.81 13.31 7.96
CA SER A 53 -3.64 14.24 8.72
C SER A 53 -4.14 13.66 10.06
N GLY A 54 -4.34 12.34 10.13
CA GLY A 54 -4.71 11.63 11.37
C GLY A 54 -3.53 10.96 12.09
N GLY A 55 -2.31 11.46 11.87
CA GLY A 55 -1.10 10.96 12.53
C GLY A 55 -0.37 9.86 11.74
N ALA A 56 0.52 9.17 12.45
CA ALA A 56 1.32 8.06 11.94
C ALA A 56 0.47 6.89 11.43
N LEU A 57 1.03 6.11 10.49
CA LEU A 57 0.49 4.79 10.12
C LEU A 57 0.75 3.81 11.27
N ILE A 58 -0.29 3.06 11.69
CA ILE A 58 -0.20 2.15 12.85
C ILE A 58 -0.56 0.70 12.52
N ALA A 59 -1.30 0.46 11.44
CA ALA A 59 -1.72 -0.89 11.04
C ALA A 59 -2.00 -0.97 9.53
N GLU A 60 -1.91 -2.17 8.99
CA GLU A 60 -2.42 -2.49 7.66
C GLU A 60 -3.96 -2.38 7.66
N GLY A 61 -4.50 -1.80 6.60
CA GLY A 61 -5.92 -1.69 6.37
C GLY A 61 -6.46 -2.90 5.62
N PHE A 62 -7.77 -3.11 5.72
CA PHE A 62 -8.47 -4.30 5.20
C PHE A 62 -8.44 -4.48 3.66
N GLU A 63 -7.87 -3.51 2.91
CA GLU A 63 -7.79 -3.54 1.45
C GLU A 63 -6.34 -3.36 0.97
N ALA A 64 -5.70 -4.48 0.60
CA ALA A 64 -4.54 -4.51 -0.29
C ALA A 64 -4.93 -5.29 -1.56
N GLY A 65 -4.90 -4.63 -2.72
CA GLY A 65 -5.42 -5.24 -3.94
C GLY A 65 -5.01 -4.53 -5.22
N PHE A 66 -4.97 -5.29 -6.30
CA PHE A 66 -4.76 -4.74 -7.64
C PHE A 66 -6.09 -4.29 -8.24
N TYR A 67 -6.19 -3.00 -8.56
CA TYR A 67 -7.32 -2.43 -9.29
C TYR A 67 -6.97 -2.42 -10.79
N ARG A 68 -7.96 -2.74 -11.64
CA ARG A 68 -7.84 -2.49 -13.08
C ARG A 68 -8.00 -0.98 -13.29
N LYS A 69 -7.10 -0.38 -14.07
CA LYS A 69 -7.17 1.05 -14.42
C LYS A 69 -8.27 1.35 -15.45
N ASP A 70 -8.98 0.33 -15.93
CA ASP A 70 -9.91 0.43 -17.06
C ASP A 70 -11.33 0.83 -16.62
N GLY A 71 -11.65 2.09 -16.89
CA GLY A 71 -12.94 2.58 -17.40
C GLY A 71 -12.63 3.49 -18.58
#